data_AF-A0A940CLJ4-F1
#
_entry.id   AF-A0A940CLJ4-F1
#
_cell.length_a   1.000
_cell.length_b   1.000
_cell.length_c   1.000
_cell.angle_alpha   90.00
_cell.angle_beta   90.00
_cell.angle_gamma   90.00
#
_symmetry.space_group_name_H-M   'P 1'
#
loop_
_entity.id
_entity.type
_entity.pdbx_description
1 polymer ?
#
loop_
_entity_poly.entity_id
_entity_poly.type
_entity_poly.pdbx_seq_one_letter_code
_entity_poly.pdbx_strand_id
1 'polypeptide(L)'
;MEEQVYFLNHNLTLAIVFLVSALFAVIGIIYSKKHQGLENYLTANRNIGVTSLTTSLVASALGAWILFGPASAATWGGIGSVIGYSLGTAFPMIALIFLGTKLRKIFPKGRTLTEFVKRKFGKNLFKLILFLMIFYM
;
A
#
# COMPACT_ATOMS: atom_id res chain seq x y z
N MET A 1 24.15 -22.98 22.28
CA MET A 1 24.26 -21.56 21.91
C MET A 1 24.65 -21.59 20.45
N GLU A 2 23.67 -21.53 19.54
CA GLU A 2 23.93 -21.61 18.11
C GLU A 2 24.66 -20.33 17.68
N GLU A 3 25.84 -20.47 17.06
CA GLU A 3 26.57 -19.36 16.46
C GLU A 3 25.72 -18.72 15.37
N GLN A 4 25.27 -17.49 15.58
CA GLN A 4 24.61 -16.72 14.52
C GLN A 4 25.64 -16.43 13.44
N VAL A 5 25.56 -17.18 12.34
CA VAL A 5 26.35 -16.95 11.14
C VAL A 5 25.87 -15.64 10.50
N TYR A 6 26.54 -14.53 10.83
CA TYR A 6 26.32 -13.28 10.13
C TYR A 6 26.91 -13.40 8.72
N PHE A 7 26.03 -13.63 7.73
CA PHE A 7 26.42 -13.70 6.32
C PHE A 7 27.01 -12.38 5.77
N LEU A 8 26.80 -11.25 6.46
CA LEU A 8 27.36 -9.93 6.14
C LEU A 8 27.99 -9.27 7.38
N ASN A 9 29.12 -8.57 7.17
CA ASN A 9 29.75 -7.74 8.20
C ASN A 9 28.82 -6.59 8.63
N HIS A 10 28.70 -6.34 9.94
CA HIS A 10 27.82 -5.33 10.53
C HIS A 10 27.98 -3.93 9.89
N ASN A 11 29.21 -3.49 9.65
CA ASN A 11 29.49 -2.20 9.03
C ASN A 11 29.01 -2.14 7.57
N LEU A 12 29.09 -3.27 6.86
CA LEU A 12 28.62 -3.38 5.48
C LEU A 12 27.09 -3.28 5.42
N THR A 13 26.38 -3.93 6.34
CA THR A 13 24.92 -3.88 6.42
C THR A 13 24.43 -2.44 6.67
N LEU A 14 25.06 -1.72 7.61
CA LEU A 14 24.71 -0.33 7.88
C LEU A 14 24.97 0.57 6.66
N ALA A 15 26.09 0.36 5.96
CA ALA A 15 26.41 1.10 4.75
C ALA A 15 25.37 0.86 3.64
N ILE A 16 24.92 -0.38 3.44
CA ILE A 16 23.90 -0.73 2.44
C ILE A 16 22.57 -0.06 2.77
N VAL A 17 22.11 -0.15 4.02
CA VAL A 17 20.86 0.48 4.45
C VAL A 17 20.91 1.99 4.22
N PHE A 18 22.00 2.64 4.64
CA PHE A 18 22.17 4.07 4.44
C PHE A 18 22.16 4.46 2.96
N LEU A 19 22.88 3.72 2.12
CA LEU A 19 22.97 3.98 0.68
C LEU A 19 21.60 3.82 -0.01
N VAL A 20 20.87 2.74 0.31
CA VAL A 20 19.52 2.51 -0.24
C VAL A 20 18.56 3.62 0.22
N SER A 21 18.54 3.96 1.51
CA SER A 21 17.70 5.05 2.03
C SER A 21 18.03 6.39 1.38
N ALA A 22 19.31 6.72 1.22
CA ALA A 22 19.74 7.95 0.56
C ALA A 22 19.32 7.98 -0.92
N LEU A 23 19.45 6.86 -1.64
CA LEU A 23 19.03 6.74 -3.04
C LEU A 23 17.52 6.98 -3.18
N PHE A 24 16.70 6.35 -2.33
CA PHE A 24 15.26 6.58 -2.32
C PHE A 24 14.91 8.04 -1.98
N ALA A 25 15.62 8.65 -1.03
CA ALA A 25 15.41 10.05 -0.68
C ALA A 25 15.75 11.00 -1.84
N VAL A 26 16.86 10.78 -2.54
CA VAL A 26 17.28 11.58 -3.70
C VAL A 26 16.26 11.48 -4.83
N ILE A 27 15.82 10.26 -5.17
CA ILE A 27 14.78 10.04 -6.18
C ILE A 27 13.50 10.77 -5.78
N GLY A 28 13.08 10.63 -4.52
CA GLY A 28 11.89 11.30 -3.97
C GLY A 28 11.96 12.82 -4.09
N ILE A 29 13.11 13.43 -3.76
CA ILE A 29 13.32 14.88 -3.85
C ILE A 29 13.27 15.36 -5.31
N ILE A 30 13.95 14.66 -6.23
CA ILE A 30 13.96 15.02 -7.65
C ILE A 30 12.54 14.98 -8.22
N TYR A 31 11.77 13.93 -7.91
CA TYR A 31 10.41 13.77 -8.42
C TYR A 31 9.41 14.75 -7.78
N SER A 32 9.61 15.09 -6.50
CA SER A 32 8.80 16.05 -5.75
C SER A 32 8.94 17.47 -6.30
N LYS A 33 10.15 17.89 -6.71
CA LYS A 33 10.38 19.23 -7.29
C LYS A 33 9.52 19.51 -8.53
N LYS A 34 9.14 18.47 -9.30
CA LYS A 34 8.34 18.61 -10.53
C LYS A 34 6.82 18.63 -10.28
N HIS A 35 6.35 18.19 -9.11
CA HIS A 35 4.93 18.01 -8.80
C HIS A 35 4.51 18.86 -7.60
N GLN A 36 4.67 20.18 -7.70
CA GLN A 36 4.28 21.13 -6.66
C GLN A 36 2.80 21.50 -6.78
N GLY A 37 2.12 21.68 -5.64
CA GLY A 37 0.70 22.06 -5.55
C GLY A 37 -0.21 20.99 -4.93
N LEU A 38 -1.24 21.42 -4.19
CA LEU A 38 -2.11 20.56 -3.39
C LEU A 38 -2.86 19.50 -4.21
N GLU A 39 -3.33 19.84 -5.42
CA GLU A 39 -4.05 18.88 -6.28
C GLU A 39 -3.11 17.87 -6.96
N ASN A 40 -1.87 18.27 -7.25
CA ASN A 40 -0.82 17.38 -7.72
C ASN A 40 -0.39 16.41 -6.61
N TYR A 41 -0.27 16.90 -5.38
CA TYR A 41 0.10 16.06 -4.25
C TYR A 41 -1.01 15.07 -3.85
N LEU A 42 -2.27 15.54 -3.76
CA LEU A 42 -3.37 14.71 -3.26
C LEU A 42 -3.99 13.80 -4.32
N THR A 43 -3.99 14.22 -5.60
CA THR A 43 -4.67 13.47 -6.67
C THR A 43 -3.87 13.34 -7.95
N ALA A 44 -2.62 13.83 -7.99
CA ALA A 44 -1.77 13.86 -9.17
C ALA A 44 -2.49 14.39 -10.42
N ASN A 45 -3.34 15.41 -10.19
CA ASN A 45 -4.21 16.03 -11.21
C ASN A 45 -5.06 15.02 -12.01
N ARG A 46 -5.30 13.82 -11.45
CA ARG A 46 -5.99 12.69 -12.12
C ARG A 46 -5.38 12.30 -13.47
N ASN A 47 -4.11 12.61 -13.69
CA ASN A 47 -3.40 12.38 -14.94
C ASN A 47 -2.27 11.36 -14.77
N ILE A 48 -2.58 10.22 -14.13
CA ILE A 48 -1.68 9.08 -14.01
C ILE A 48 -2.19 7.98 -14.93
N GLY A 49 -1.28 7.38 -15.72
CA GLY A 49 -1.58 6.24 -16.58
C GLY A 49 -2.04 5.01 -15.78
N VAL A 50 -2.86 4.17 -16.39
CA VAL A 50 -3.45 2.99 -15.73
C VAL A 50 -2.39 2.09 -15.10
N THR A 51 -1.28 1.86 -15.80
CA THR A 51 -0.18 0.99 -15.33
C THR A 51 0.50 1.54 -14.08
N SER A 52 0.85 2.83 -14.05
CA SER A 52 1.46 3.45 -12.88
C SER A 52 0.52 3.43 -11.68
N LEU A 53 -0.78 3.64 -11.90
CA LEU A 53 -1.78 3.62 -10.83
C LEU A 53 -2.02 2.21 -10.29
N THR A 54 -2.12 1.19 -11.16
CA THR A 54 -2.30 -0.21 -10.73
C THR A 54 -1.04 -0.71 -10.02
N THR A 55 0.16 -0.45 -10.54
CA THR A 55 1.41 -0.84 -9.87
C THR A 55 1.55 -0.16 -8.51
N SER A 56 1.26 1.14 -8.40
CA SER A 56 1.31 1.84 -7.11
C SER A 56 0.29 1.29 -6.12
N LEU A 57 -0.92 0.95 -6.58
CA LEU A 57 -1.96 0.36 -5.74
C LEU A 57 -1.54 -1.03 -5.23
N VAL A 58 -1.01 -1.87 -6.13
CA VAL A 58 -0.52 -3.21 -5.80
C VAL A 58 0.64 -3.13 -4.82
N ALA A 59 1.63 -2.28 -5.07
CA ALA A 59 2.78 -2.10 -4.19
C ALA A 59 2.36 -1.64 -2.78
N SER A 60 1.36 -0.76 -2.68
CA SER A 60 0.83 -0.31 -1.40
C SER A 60 0.04 -1.41 -0.66
N ALA A 61 -0.67 -2.28 -1.39
CA ALA A 61 -1.45 -3.35 -0.78
C ALA A 61 -0.58 -4.56 -0.39
N LEU A 62 0.40 -4.91 -1.23
CA LEU A 62 1.29 -6.07 -1.09
C LEU A 62 2.64 -5.70 -0.49
N GLY A 63 2.64 -4.95 0.62
CA GLY A 63 3.87 -4.52 1.30
C GLY A 63 4.81 -5.67 1.70
N ALA A 64 5.89 -5.37 2.44
CA ALA A 64 6.95 -6.33 2.76
C ALA A 64 6.49 -7.66 3.40
N TRP A 65 5.33 -7.67 4.04
CA TRP A 65 4.68 -8.86 4.60
C TRP A 65 4.45 -9.98 3.57
N ILE A 66 4.31 -9.65 2.28
CA ILE A 66 4.15 -10.65 1.20
C ILE A 66 5.38 -11.56 1.03
N LEU A 67 6.56 -11.16 1.53
CA LEU A 67 7.76 -11.99 1.48
C LEU A 67 7.72 -13.13 2.51
N PHE A 68 6.95 -12.93 3.59
CA PHE A 68 6.88 -13.87 4.72
C PHE A 68 5.55 -14.61 4.79
N GLY A 69 4.43 -13.98 4.39
CA GLY A 69 3.08 -14.55 4.49
C GLY A 69 2.87 -15.83 3.67
N PRO A 70 3.11 -15.81 2.34
CA PRO A 70 3.00 -17.01 1.51
C PRO A 70 4.01 -18.08 1.90
N ALA A 71 5.23 -17.68 2.27
CA ALA A 71 6.29 -18.61 2.67
C ALA A 71 5.92 -19.34 3.97
N SER A 72 5.35 -18.64 4.95
CA SER A 72 4.88 -19.25 6.20
C SER A 72 3.60 -20.06 6.01
N ALA A 73 2.71 -19.67 5.10
CA ALA A 73 1.54 -20.48 4.74
C ALA A 73 1.98 -21.82 4.11
N ALA A 74 2.97 -21.76 3.22
CA ALA A 74 3.50 -22.94 2.51
C ALA A 74 4.07 -24.01 3.45
N THR A 75 4.61 -23.63 4.61
CA THR A 75 5.17 -24.61 5.56
C THR A 75 4.10 -25.47 6.23
N TRP A 76 2.86 -24.97 6.35
CA TRP A 76 1.76 -25.70 6.97
C TRP A 76 0.85 -26.40 5.95
N GLY A 77 0.57 -25.74 4.82
CA GLY A 77 -0.41 -26.22 3.83
C GLY A 77 0.12 -26.38 2.41
N GLY A 78 1.45 -26.36 2.22
CA GLY A 78 2.11 -26.59 0.94
C GLY A 78 1.63 -25.66 -0.17
N ILE A 79 1.63 -26.14 -1.41
CA ILE A 79 1.23 -25.36 -2.60
C ILE A 79 -0.24 -24.92 -2.52
N GLY A 80 -1.13 -25.72 -1.93
CA GLY A 80 -2.55 -25.38 -1.79
C GLY A 80 -2.78 -24.12 -0.96
N SER A 81 -2.01 -23.95 0.12
CA SER A 81 -2.08 -22.75 0.95
C SER A 81 -1.57 -21.49 0.23
N VAL A 82 -0.54 -21.61 -0.62
CA VAL A 82 0.01 -20.50 -1.41
C VAL A 82 -1.00 -20.04 -2.46
N ILE A 83 -1.66 -20.99 -3.13
CA ILE A 83 -2.73 -20.69 -4.09
C ILE A 83 -3.91 -20.03 -3.37
N GLY A 84 -4.34 -20.58 -2.23
CA GLY A 84 -5.43 -20.02 -1.43
C GLY A 84 -5.12 -18.60 -0.95
N TYR A 85 -3.90 -18.36 -0.49
CA TYR A 85 -3.43 -17.03 -0.09
C TYR A 85 -3.41 -16.05 -1.27
N SER A 86 -2.90 -16.48 -2.43
CA SER A 86 -2.86 -15.65 -3.64
C SER A 86 -4.27 -15.27 -4.11
N LEU A 87 -5.20 -16.22 -4.09
CA LEU A 87 -6.61 -15.98 -4.40
C LEU A 87 -7.27 -15.05 -3.37
N GLY A 88 -7.02 -15.29 -2.08
CA GLY A 88 -7.52 -14.46 -0.99
C GLY A 88 -7.01 -13.02 -1.08
N THR A 89 -5.76 -12.84 -1.52
CA THR A 89 -5.14 -11.53 -1.71
C THR A 89 -5.64 -10.84 -2.99
N ALA A 90 -5.92 -11.60 -4.06
CA ALA A 90 -6.48 -11.05 -5.30
C ALA A 90 -7.94 -10.63 -5.15
N PHE A 91 -8.70 -11.27 -4.24
CA PHE A 91 -10.13 -11.03 -4.09
C PHE A 91 -10.48 -9.57 -3.72
N PRO A 92 -9.85 -8.92 -2.72
CA PRO A 92 -10.05 -7.50 -2.44
C PRO A 92 -9.78 -6.60 -3.63
N MET A 93 -8.75 -6.90 -4.43
CA MET A 93 -8.46 -6.12 -5.64
C MET A 93 -9.58 -6.21 -6.66
N ILE A 94 -10.11 -7.41 -6.90
CA ILE A 94 -11.26 -7.63 -7.80
C ILE A 94 -12.49 -6.89 -7.25
N ALA A 95 -12.77 -7.00 -5.96
CA ALA A 95 -13.87 -6.30 -5.32
C ALA A 95 -13.76 -4.77 -5.47
N LEU A 96 -12.54 -4.21 -5.40
CA LEU A 96 -12.28 -2.78 -5.62
C LEU A 96 -12.58 -2.32 -7.05
N ILE A 97 -12.49 -3.18 -8.06
CA ILE A 97 -12.88 -2.82 -9.44
C ILE A 97 -14.39 -2.55 -9.51
N PHE A 98 -15.20 -3.46 -8.96
CA PHE A 98 -16.66 -3.30 -8.93
C PHE A 98 -17.10 -2.17 -8.00
N LEU A 99 -16.54 -2.11 -6.79
CA LEU A 99 -16.92 -1.10 -5.81
C LEU A 99 -16.42 0.28 -6.21
N GLY A 100 -15.20 0.37 -6.75
CA GLY A 100 -14.58 1.60 -7.20
C GLY A 100 -15.34 2.26 -8.35
N THR A 101 -15.79 1.48 -9.35
CA THR A 101 -16.62 2.02 -10.44
C THR A 101 -17.95 2.57 -9.93
N LYS A 102 -18.61 1.87 -9.00
CA LYS A 102 -19.87 2.35 -8.39
C LYS A 102 -19.66 3.61 -7.56
N LEU A 103 -18.62 3.65 -6.73
CA LEU A 103 -18.26 4.82 -5.93
C LEU A 103 -17.94 6.03 -6.81
N ARG A 104 -17.24 5.83 -7.93
CA ARG A 104 -16.88 6.92 -8.84
C ARG A 104 -18.08 7.53 -9.55
N LYS A 105 -19.12 6.73 -9.85
CA LYS A 105 -20.39 7.25 -10.41
C LYS A 105 -21.14 8.13 -9.41
N ILE A 106 -21.17 7.73 -8.13
CA ILE A 106 -21.90 8.46 -7.08
C ILE A 106 -21.11 9.69 -6.62
N PHE A 107 -19.78 9.59 -6.55
CA PHE A 107 -18.92 10.64 -6.02
C PHE A 107 -17.71 10.92 -6.93
N PRO A 108 -17.94 11.54 -8.11
CA PRO A 108 -16.91 11.71 -9.14
C PRO A 108 -15.76 12.64 -8.73
N LYS A 109 -16.01 13.58 -7.82
CA LYS A 109 -14.99 14.49 -7.26
C LYS A 109 -14.39 14.03 -5.92
N GLY A 110 -14.74 12.82 -5.46
CA GLY A 110 -14.21 12.31 -4.19
C GLY A 110 -12.71 12.13 -4.19
N ARG A 111 -12.10 12.50 -3.06
CA ARG A 111 -10.65 12.38 -2.82
C ARG A 111 -10.32 11.22 -1.89
N THR A 112 -11.12 10.98 -0.85
CA THR A 112 -10.89 9.90 0.12
C THR A 112 -12.17 9.11 0.44
N LEU A 113 -11.99 7.86 0.86
CA LEU A 113 -13.10 7.02 1.33
C LEU A 113 -13.75 7.61 2.60
N THR A 114 -12.96 8.23 3.47
CA THR A 114 -13.44 8.87 4.69
C THR A 114 -14.32 10.10 4.39
N GLU A 115 -14.02 10.86 3.33
CA GLU A 115 -14.90 11.93 2.86
C GLU A 115 -16.23 11.39 2.35
N PHE A 116 -16.20 10.28 1.61
CA PHE A 116 -17.43 9.60 1.15
C PHE A 116 -18.29 9.14 2.34
N VAL A 117 -17.67 8.53 3.36
CA VAL A 117 -18.38 8.11 4.57
C VAL A 117 -19.00 9.30 5.29
N LYS A 118 -18.23 10.38 5.48
CA LYS A 118 -18.73 11.60 6.13
C LYS A 118 -19.94 12.20 5.40
N ARG A 119 -19.91 12.22 4.06
CA ARG A 119 -21.02 12.77 3.26
C ARG A 119 -22.25 11.85 3.22
N LYS A 120 -22.06 10.54 3.18
CA LYS A 120 -23.17 9.58 3.04
C LYS A 120 -23.77 9.12 4.36
N PHE A 121 -22.96 8.96 5.41
CA PHE A 121 -23.35 8.36 6.70
C PHE A 121 -23.21 9.32 7.89
N GLY A 122 -22.75 10.56 7.65
CA GLY A 122 -22.68 11.61 8.66
C GLY A 122 -21.45 11.55 9.58
N LYS A 123 -21.46 12.42 10.60
CA LYS A 123 -20.28 12.68 11.47
C LYS A 123 -20.01 11.57 12.49
N ASN A 124 -21.02 10.85 12.96
CA ASN A 124 -20.87 9.83 14.00
C ASN A 124 -20.13 8.60 13.46
N LEU A 125 -20.57 8.10 12.29
CA LEU A 125 -19.91 6.97 11.63
C LEU A 125 -18.48 7.34 11.19
N PHE A 126 -18.27 8.59 10.75
CA PHE A 126 -16.95 9.10 10.43
C PHE A 126 -15.99 9.06 11.64
N LYS A 127 -16.43 9.49 12.83
CA LYS A 127 -15.59 9.43 14.04
C LYS A 127 -15.22 8.00 14.42
N LEU A 128 -16.18 7.07 14.32
CA LEU A 128 -15.94 5.66 14.59
C LEU A 128 -14.92 5.06 13.62
N ILE A 129 -15.08 5.30 12.32
CA ILE A 129 -14.12 4.79 11.32
C ILE A 129 -12.75 5.42 11.48
N LEU A 130 -12.68 6.72 11.80
CA LEU A 130 -11.41 7.38 12.08
C LEU A 130 -10.69 6.75 13.29
N PHE A 131 -11.44 6.45 14.35
CA PHE A 131 -10.92 5.77 15.53
C PHE A 131 -10.41 4.36 15.19
N LEU A 132 -11.18 3.55 14.45
CA LEU A 132 -10.74 2.23 14.01
C LEU A 132 -9.50 2.30 13.11
N MET A 133 -9.42 3.27 12.21
CA MET A 133 -8.27 3.46 11.33
C MET A 133 -6.99 3.78 12.10
N ILE A 134 -7.08 4.61 13.14
CA ILE A 134 -5.93 4.94 14.00
C ILE A 134 -5.51 3.73 14.83
N PHE A 135 -6.45 2.91 15.28
CA PHE A 135 -6.14 1.71 16.08
C PHE A 135 -5.58 0.56 15.24
N TYR A 136 -5.91 0.53 13.95
CA TYR A 136 -5.47 -0.52 13.02
C TYR A 136 -4.08 -0.25 12.40
N MET A 137 -3.69 1.03 12.28
CA MET A 137 -2.35 1.44 11.82
C MET A 137 -1.33 1.32 12.94
#